data_AF-A0A3N1YCT3-F1
#
_entry.id   AF-A0A3N1YCT3-F1
#
_cell.length_a   1.000
_cell.length_b   1.000
_cell.length_c   1.000
_cell.angle_alpha   90.00
_cell.angle_beta   90.00
_cell.angle_gamma   90.00
#
_symmetry.space_group_name_H-M   'P 1'
#
loop_
_entity.id
_entity.type
_entity.pdbx_description
1 polymer ?
#
loop_
_entity_poly.entity_id
_entity_poly.type
_entity_poly.pdbx_seq_one_letter_code
_entity_poly.pdbx_strand_id
1 'polypeptide(L)' 'MAVFARILQLLAKYGARAVNWAKANIQRVLNWINAGQAIDWIVSKIKQILGIR' A
#
# COMPACT_ATOMS: atom_id res chain seq x y z
N MET A 1 -5.46 -9.12 8.71
CA MET A 1 -5.19 -9.38 7.26
C MET A 1 -6.13 -8.64 6.29
N ALA A 2 -7.41 -8.40 6.63
CA ALA A 2 -8.38 -7.76 5.72
C ALA A 2 -7.97 -6.36 5.20
N VAL A 3 -7.36 -5.52 6.04
CA VAL A 3 -6.93 -4.16 5.66
C VAL A 3 -5.82 -4.19 4.61
N PHE A 4 -4.83 -5.07 4.77
CA PHE A 4 -3.74 -5.20 3.79
C PHE A 4 -4.25 -5.68 2.43
N ALA A 5 -5.17 -6.66 2.41
CA ALA A 5 -5.80 -7.10 1.17
C ALA A 5 -6.55 -5.96 0.46
N ARG A 6 -7.26 -5.11 1.22
CA ARG A 6 -7.93 -3.91 0.68
C ARG A 6 -6.93 -2.91 0.08
N ILE A 7 -5.78 -2.69 0.73
CA ILE A 7 -4.69 -1.86 0.18
C ILE A 7 -4.19 -2.44 -1.15
N LEU A 8 -3.96 -3.76 -1.23
CA LEU A 8 -3.53 -4.39 -2.48
C LEU A 8 -4.56 -4.24 -3.61
N GLN A 9 -5.85 -4.38 -3.31
CA GLN A 9 -6.93 -4.17 -4.29
C GLN A 9 -6.95 -2.72 -4.82
N LEU A 10 -6.74 -1.74 -3.95
CA LEU A 10 -6.65 -0.33 -4.37
C LEU A 10 -5.39 -0.08 -5.19
N LEU A 11 -4.25 -0.67 -4.81
CA LEU A 11 -3.00 -0.55 -5.54
C LEU A 11 -3.05 -1.21 -6.92
N ALA A 12 -3.88 -2.24 -7.11
CA ALA A 12 -4.03 -2.92 -8.39
C ALA A 12 -4.46 -1.97 -9.52
N LYS A 13 -5.20 -0.90 -9.20
CA LYS A 13 -5.57 0.16 -10.16
C LYS A 13 -4.37 0.93 -10.71
N TYR A 14 -3.26 0.96 -9.98
CA TYR A 14 -2.02 1.63 -10.36
C TYR A 14 -0.98 0.66 -10.95
N GLY A 15 -1.36 -0.60 -11.18
CA GLY A 15 -0.55 -1.60 -11.85
C GLY A 15 0.21 -2.55 -10.92
N ALA A 16 0.73 -3.61 -11.52
CA ALA A 16 1.39 -4.70 -10.81
C ALA A 16 2.62 -4.25 -10.00
N ARG A 17 3.33 -3.19 -10.44
CA ARG A 17 4.48 -2.63 -9.72
C ARG A 17 4.10 -2.16 -8.31
N ALA A 18 2.95 -1.52 -8.15
CA ALA A 18 2.48 -1.02 -6.86
C ALA A 18 2.12 -2.16 -5.89
N VAL A 19 1.43 -3.17 -6.41
CA VAL A 19 1.08 -4.39 -5.66
C VAL A 19 2.33 -5.16 -5.24
N ASN A 20 3.28 -5.34 -6.16
CA ASN A 20 4.53 -6.06 -5.88
C ASN A 20 5.39 -5.33 -4.86
N TRP A 21 5.44 -3.99 -4.92
CA TRP A 21 6.15 -3.21 -3.91
C TRP A 21 5.53 -3.39 -2.52
N ALA A 22 4.20 -3.34 -2.40
CA ALA A 22 3.51 -3.54 -1.13
C ALA A 22 3.73 -4.96 -0.57
N LYS A 23 3.73 -5.98 -1.43
CA LYS A 23 4.05 -7.38 -1.06
C LYS A 23 5.52 -7.56 -0.64
N ALA A 24 6.45 -6.88 -1.31
CA ALA A 24 7.87 -6.91 -0.93
C ALA A 24 8.14 -6.16 0.39
N ASN A 25 7.29 -5.20 0.75
CA ASN A 25 7.45 -4.35 1.94
C ASN A 25 6.34 -4.57 2.97
N ILE A 26 5.84 -5.82 3.10
CA ILE A 26 4.69 -6.16 3.98
C ILE A 26 4.86 -5.60 5.40
N GLN A 27 6.01 -5.82 6.03
CA GLN A 27 6.22 -5.36 7.42
C GLN A 27 6.07 -3.85 7.56
N ARG A 28 6.56 -3.09 6.57
CA ARG A 28 6.45 -1.63 6.57
C ARG A 28 4.99 -1.17 6.44
N VAL A 29 4.24 -1.81 5.56
CA VAL A 29 2.81 -1.50 5.38
C VAL A 29 2.01 -1.90 6.62
N LEU A 30 2.31 -3.05 7.22
CA LEU A 30 1.70 -3.48 8.48
C LEU A 30 2.02 -2.52 9.64
N ASN A 31 3.24 -1.99 9.71
CA ASN A 31 3.60 -0.98 10.71
C ASN A 31 2.75 0.29 10.55
N TRP A 32 2.49 0.75 9.33
CA TRP A 32 1.59 1.89 9.10
C TRP A 32 0.14 1.57 9.50
N ILE A 33 -0.34 0.37 9.20
CA ILE A 33 -1.67 -0.09 9.62
C ILE A 33 -1.77 -0.11 11.15
N ASN A 34 -0.77 -0.68 11.83
CA ASN A 34 -0.71 -0.78 13.29
C ASN A 34 -0.58 0.60 13.96
N ALA A 35 0.07 1.55 13.29
CA ALA A 35 0.13 2.94 13.72
C ALA A 35 -1.16 3.74 13.45
N GLY A 36 -2.24 3.09 12.99
CA GLY A 36 -3.54 3.73 12.76
C GLY A 36 -3.62 4.62 11.53
N GLN A 37 -2.68 4.50 10.58
CA GLN A 37 -2.71 5.29 9.36
C GLN A 37 -3.92 4.89 8.49
N ALA A 38 -4.57 5.90 7.89
CA ALA A 38 -5.69 5.67 6.97
C ALA A 38 -5.25 4.93 5.71
N ILE A 39 -6.14 4.10 5.14
CA ILE A 39 -5.88 3.34 3.91
C ILE A 39 -5.48 4.27 2.76
N ASP A 40 -6.18 5.40 2.59
CA ASP A 40 -5.91 6.37 1.53
C ASP A 40 -4.54 7.02 1.70
N TRP A 41 -4.13 7.29 2.95
CA TRP A 41 -2.79 7.78 3.25
C TRP A 41 -1.73 6.76 2.84
N ILE A 42 -1.93 5.48 3.18
CA ILE A 42 -0.99 4.41 2.84
C ILE A 42 -0.87 4.25 1.32
N VAL A 43 -2.00 4.23 0.60
CA VAL A 43 -2.00 4.13 -0.87
C VAL A 43 -1.29 5.33 -1.50
N SER A 44 -1.59 6.55 -1.03
CA SER A 44 -0.93 7.78 -1.49
C SER A 44 0.58 7.75 -1.22
N LYS A 45 1.00 7.27 -0.04
CA LYS A 45 2.41 7.14 0.31
C LYS A 45 3.14 6.17 -0.62
N ILE A 46 2.53 5.05 -0.97
CA ILE A 46 3.09 4.07 -1.91
C ILE A 46 3.22 4.67 -3.31
N LYS A 47 2.19 5.41 -3.78
CA LYS A 47 2.27 6.14 -5.05
C LYS A 47 3.45 7.12 -5.07
N GLN A 48 3.61 7.91 -4.01
CA GLN A 48 4.72 8.86 -3.87
C GLN A 48 6.08 8.17 -3.91
N ILE A 49 6.26 7.05 -3.19
CA ILE A 49 7.50 6.26 -3.18
C ILE A 49 7.84 5.75 -4.59
N LEU A 50 6.83 5.34 -5.35
CA LEU A 50 6.99 4.76 -6.68
C LEU A 50 7.00 5.78 -7.82
N GLY A 51 6.73 7.05 -7.53
CA GLY A 51 6.58 8.10 -8.54
C GLY A 51 5.36 7.91 -9.46
N ILE A 52 4.30 7.25 -8.96
CA ILE A 52 3.06 7.03 -9.72
C ILE A 52 2.20 8.30 -9.62
N ARG A 53 1.90 8.91 -10.78
CA ARG A 53 1.00 10.07 -10.90
C ARG A 53 -0.45 9.61 -10.77
#